data_AF-A0A1Q7LLE4-F1
#
_entry.id   AF-A0A1Q7LLE4-F1
#
_cell.length_a   1.000
_cell.length_b   1.000
_cell.length_c   1.000
_cell.angle_alpha   90.00
_cell.angle_beta   90.00
_cell.angle_gamma   90.00
#
_symmetry.space_group_name_H-M   'P 1'
#
loop_
_entity.id
_entity.type
_entity.pdbx_description
1 polymer ?
#
loop_
_entity_poly.entity_id
_entity_poly.type
_entity_poly.pdbx_seq_one_letter_code
_entity_poly.pdbx_strand_id
1 'polypeptide(L)'
;MLASKRSKLAAGGIIALVVLAVVLGGHATSTNLSLPDLSGSCSAKGTTFTTDVIADSLTSTQAWQLNITFTSSQVTPMSYTMGSLFTGTGTTTGAHNVTGSYVLGFTEIGSNPVTTTASTTLVTFTWKTLVYHASTLFHLVTSGSQRTALLDQSLNVQSITTTDGVYTCNLGPGR
;
A
#
# COMPACT_ATOMS: atom_id res chain seq x y z
N MET A 1 73.71 16.82 -39.66
CA MET A 1 73.59 15.55 -38.91
C MET A 1 72.21 15.48 -38.28
N LEU A 2 71.42 14.47 -38.67
CA LEU A 2 70.18 14.07 -38.01
C LEU A 2 70.46 13.64 -36.57
N ALA A 3 69.61 14.05 -35.63
CA ALA A 3 69.10 13.16 -34.58
C ALA A 3 67.84 13.76 -33.94
N SER A 4 66.71 13.21 -34.36
CA SER A 4 65.40 13.19 -33.70
C SER A 4 65.49 12.90 -32.21
N LYS A 5 64.76 13.65 -31.37
CA LYS A 5 64.09 13.13 -30.17
C LYS A 5 62.80 13.89 -29.89
N ARG A 6 61.71 13.12 -29.82
CA ARG A 6 60.31 13.52 -29.69
C ARG A 6 59.92 13.86 -28.24
N SER A 7 58.81 14.59 -28.12
CA SER A 7 57.79 14.56 -27.05
C SER A 7 58.21 15.16 -25.68
N LYS A 8 57.39 15.96 -24.99
CA LYS A 8 55.97 15.77 -24.66
C LYS A 8 55.24 17.12 -24.48
N LEU A 9 54.09 17.29 -25.14
CA LEU A 9 53.07 18.25 -24.70
C LEU A 9 52.50 17.76 -23.36
N ALA A 10 52.61 18.56 -22.31
CA ALA A 10 51.87 18.35 -21.07
C ALA A 10 50.54 19.11 -21.18
N ALA A 11 49.57 18.51 -21.86
CA ALA A 11 48.17 18.90 -21.74
C ALA A 11 47.65 18.32 -20.43
N GLY A 12 47.59 19.14 -19.38
CA GLY A 12 46.95 18.81 -18.11
C GLY A 12 45.45 18.67 -18.32
N GLY A 13 45.00 17.48 -18.71
CA GLY A 13 43.59 17.14 -18.82
C GLY A 13 42.95 17.08 -17.43
N ILE A 14 41.92 17.89 -17.22
CA ILE A 14 40.97 17.73 -16.13
C ILE A 14 40.28 16.38 -16.34
N ILE A 15 40.67 15.37 -15.58
CA ILE A 15 39.90 14.13 -15.48
C ILE A 15 38.71 14.44 -14.57
N ALA A 16 37.61 14.92 -15.17
CA ALA A 16 36.32 14.89 -14.52
C ALA A 16 35.92 13.42 -14.41
N LEU A 17 36.05 12.86 -13.20
CA LEU A 17 35.51 11.54 -12.89
C LEU A 17 33.99 11.67 -12.91
N VAL A 18 33.38 11.34 -14.05
CA VAL A 18 31.94 11.12 -14.13
C VAL A 18 31.67 9.85 -13.35
N VAL A 19 31.23 10.01 -12.10
CA VAL A 19 30.56 8.93 -11.38
C VAL A 19 29.24 8.72 -12.11
N LEU A 20 29.26 7.86 -13.13
CA LEU A 20 28.06 7.25 -13.64
C LEU A 20 27.59 6.33 -12.52
N ALA A 21 26.78 6.86 -11.60
CA ALA A 21 25.95 6.02 -10.77
C ALA A 21 25.15 5.19 -11.76
N VAL A 22 25.52 3.91 -11.87
CA VAL A 22 24.66 2.91 -12.46
C VAL A 22 23.42 2.97 -11.59
N VAL A 23 22.43 3.74 -12.05
CA VAL A 23 21.04 3.48 -11.74
C VAL A 23 20.82 2.10 -12.36
N LEU A 24 21.23 1.07 -11.61
CA LEU A 24 20.54 -0.21 -11.67
C LEU A 24 19.10 0.25 -11.55
N GLY A 25 18.33 0.05 -12.62
CA GLY A 25 16.91 0.25 -12.57
C GLY A 25 16.42 -0.62 -11.42
N GLY A 26 16.37 -0.03 -10.22
CA GLY A 26 15.54 -0.52 -9.17
C GLY A 26 14.19 -0.49 -9.84
N HIS A 27 13.65 -1.66 -10.14
CA HIS A 27 12.21 -1.79 -10.26
C HIS A 27 11.66 -0.94 -9.12
N ALA A 28 10.88 0.10 -9.44
CA ALA A 28 10.27 0.94 -8.41
C ALA A 28 9.70 -0.04 -7.39
N THR A 29 10.28 -0.10 -6.19
CA THR A 29 9.92 -1.12 -5.20
C THR A 29 8.50 -0.81 -4.82
N SER A 30 7.59 -1.57 -5.40
CA SER A 30 6.17 -1.32 -5.24
C SER A 30 5.74 -1.96 -3.95
N THR A 31 5.22 -1.17 -3.02
CA THR A 31 4.56 -1.70 -1.82
C THR A 31 3.38 -2.58 -2.25
N ASN A 32 3.26 -3.78 -1.68
CA ASN A 32 2.04 -4.56 -1.78
C ASN A 32 1.09 -4.19 -0.63
N LEU A 33 -0.14 -3.82 -0.98
CA LEU A 33 -1.24 -3.69 -0.02
C LEU A 33 -2.11 -4.94 -0.10
N SER A 34 -2.20 -5.68 1.00
CA SER A 34 -2.86 -6.98 1.04
C SER A 34 -4.01 -7.00 2.03
N LEU A 35 -5.06 -7.72 1.65
CA LEU A 35 -6.16 -8.14 2.50
C LEU A 35 -6.06 -9.66 2.75
N PRO A 36 -6.62 -10.18 3.86
CA PRO A 36 -6.47 -11.60 4.21
C PRO A 36 -7.38 -12.51 3.39
N ASP A 37 -6.93 -13.75 3.20
CA ASP A 37 -7.77 -14.88 2.82
C ASP A 37 -8.35 -15.53 4.08
N LEU A 38 -9.66 -15.37 4.27
CA LEU A 38 -10.48 -15.95 5.32
C LEU A 38 -11.43 -17.02 4.76
N SER A 39 -11.03 -17.75 3.73
CA SER A 39 -11.74 -18.93 3.23
C SER A 39 -11.87 -20.02 4.32
N GLY A 40 -12.92 -20.83 4.21
CA GLY A 40 -13.34 -21.77 5.26
C GLY A 40 -14.08 -21.13 6.44
N SER A 41 -14.37 -19.82 6.39
CA SER A 41 -15.12 -19.11 7.42
C SER A 41 -16.63 -19.38 7.31
N CYS A 42 -17.06 -20.52 7.86
CA CYS A 42 -18.46 -20.91 7.90
C CYS A 42 -19.17 -20.28 9.12
N SER A 43 -19.71 -19.08 8.94
CA SER A 43 -20.35 -18.31 10.00
C SER A 43 -21.88 -18.23 9.88
N ALA A 44 -22.53 -17.95 11.00
CA ALA A 44 -23.95 -17.63 11.04
C ALA A 44 -24.20 -16.19 10.56
N LYS A 45 -25.48 -15.88 10.31
CA LYS A 45 -25.91 -14.50 10.07
C LYS A 45 -25.68 -13.65 11.32
N GLY A 46 -25.12 -12.46 11.14
CA GLY A 46 -24.87 -11.49 12.20
C GLY A 46 -23.54 -11.66 12.91
N THR A 47 -22.71 -12.63 12.52
CA THR A 47 -21.34 -12.81 13.01
C THR A 47 -20.46 -11.62 12.62
N THR A 48 -19.67 -11.13 13.58
CA THR A 48 -18.67 -10.10 13.36
C THR A 48 -17.32 -10.73 13.06
N PHE A 49 -16.56 -10.16 12.13
CA PHE A 49 -15.18 -10.56 11.83
C PHE A 49 -14.34 -9.35 11.42
N THR A 50 -13.03 -9.51 11.35
CA THR A 50 -12.10 -8.43 11.00
C THR A 50 -11.23 -8.77 9.79
N THR A 51 -10.79 -7.73 9.08
CA THR A 51 -9.78 -7.84 8.02
C THR A 51 -8.78 -6.71 8.16
N ASP A 52 -7.50 -7.03 8.06
CA ASP A 52 -6.43 -6.03 8.08
C ASP A 52 -6.00 -5.68 6.67
N VAL A 53 -5.77 -4.40 6.40
CA VAL A 53 -5.03 -3.97 5.20
C VAL A 53 -3.57 -3.82 5.62
N ILE A 54 -2.72 -4.70 5.09
CA ILE A 54 -1.31 -4.78 5.43
C ILE A 54 -0.47 -4.25 4.26
N ALA A 55 0.40 -3.28 4.54
CA ALA A 55 1.49 -2.92 3.65
C ALA A 55 2.70 -3.82 3.96
N ASP A 56 3.29 -4.45 2.95
CA ASP A 56 4.50 -5.27 3.14
C ASP A 56 5.72 -4.44 3.57
N SER A 57 5.77 -3.19 3.10
CA SER A 57 6.77 -2.18 3.36
C SER A 57 6.19 -0.79 3.07
N LEU A 58 6.77 0.25 3.65
CA LEU A 58 6.42 1.65 3.36
C LEU A 58 7.69 2.44 3.09
N THR A 59 7.64 3.32 2.09
CA THR A 59 8.76 4.20 1.75
C THR A 59 8.27 5.63 1.71
N SER A 60 8.73 6.45 2.65
CA SER A 60 8.39 7.87 2.73
C SER A 60 6.88 8.15 2.65
N THR A 61 6.04 7.35 3.32
CA THR A 61 4.57 7.47 3.27
C THR A 61 4.06 8.51 4.25
N GLN A 62 3.46 9.60 3.76
CA GLN A 62 2.88 10.69 4.57
C GLN A 62 1.35 10.60 4.69
N ALA A 63 0.71 10.11 3.65
CA ALA A 63 -0.75 9.98 3.58
C ALA A 63 -1.13 8.76 2.76
N TRP A 64 -2.35 8.29 2.93
CA TRP A 64 -2.87 7.21 2.12
C TRP A 64 -4.39 7.26 2.03
N GLN A 65 -4.92 6.67 0.96
CA GLN A 65 -6.33 6.42 0.76
C GLN A 65 -6.51 4.95 0.41
N LEU A 66 -7.54 4.34 0.96
CA LEU A 66 -7.99 3.00 0.62
C LEU A 66 -9.41 3.11 0.07
N ASN A 67 -9.69 2.38 -1.01
CA ASN A 67 -11.04 2.13 -1.47
C ASN A 67 -11.22 0.63 -1.64
N ILE A 68 -12.05 0.06 -0.77
CA ILE A 68 -12.32 -1.37 -0.73
C ILE A 68 -13.74 -1.59 -1.25
N THR A 69 -13.88 -2.42 -2.28
CA THR A 69 -15.19 -2.93 -2.70
C THR A 69 -15.48 -4.28 -2.05
N PHE A 70 -16.75 -4.53 -1.76
CA PHE A 70 -17.23 -5.76 -1.12
C PHE A 70 -18.65 -6.11 -1.58
N THR A 71 -19.07 -7.37 -1.38
CA THR A 71 -20.42 -7.81 -1.71
C THR A 71 -21.41 -7.34 -0.64
N SER A 72 -22.06 -6.19 -0.87
CA SER A 72 -22.93 -5.51 0.12
C SER A 72 -24.18 -6.28 0.53
N SER A 73 -24.61 -7.30 -0.23
CA SER A 73 -25.69 -8.21 0.16
C SER A 73 -25.23 -9.30 1.14
N GLN A 74 -23.92 -9.46 1.34
CA GLN A 74 -23.32 -10.55 2.11
C GLN A 74 -22.75 -10.05 3.43
N VAL A 75 -22.12 -8.88 3.42
CA VAL A 75 -21.50 -8.26 4.59
C VAL A 75 -21.73 -6.76 4.62
N THR A 76 -21.68 -6.17 5.81
CA THR A 76 -21.66 -4.72 6.01
C THR A 76 -20.46 -4.30 6.85
N PRO A 77 -19.78 -3.20 6.54
CA PRO A 77 -18.78 -2.60 7.42
C PRO A 77 -19.46 -2.06 8.68
N MET A 78 -18.81 -2.24 9.82
CA MET A 78 -19.30 -1.80 11.14
C MET A 78 -18.45 -0.66 11.70
N SER A 79 -17.12 -0.83 11.66
CA SER A 79 -16.16 0.12 12.21
C SER A 79 -14.78 -0.13 11.60
N TYR A 80 -13.83 0.76 11.87
CA TYR A 80 -12.42 0.57 11.57
C TYR A 80 -11.56 1.03 12.74
N THR A 81 -10.37 0.45 12.86
CA THR A 81 -9.32 0.84 13.80
C THR A 81 -8.05 1.10 13.01
N MET A 82 -7.47 2.29 13.16
CA MET A 82 -6.21 2.65 12.51
C MET A 82 -5.05 1.84 13.06
N GLY A 83 -4.10 1.48 12.21
CA GLY A 83 -2.83 0.89 12.64
C GLY A 83 -2.07 1.85 13.55
N SER A 84 -1.29 1.32 14.49
CA SER A 84 -0.65 2.12 15.55
C SER A 84 0.25 3.24 15.04
N LEU A 85 0.93 3.05 13.90
CA LEU A 85 1.77 4.07 13.25
C LEU A 85 0.96 5.25 12.66
N PHE A 86 -0.35 5.10 12.52
CA PHE A 86 -1.25 6.08 11.90
C PHE A 86 -2.23 6.65 12.94
N THR A 87 -1.76 6.74 14.18
CA THR A 87 -2.50 7.34 15.31
C THR A 87 -1.61 8.36 15.99
N GLY A 88 -2.20 9.42 16.54
CA GLY A 88 -1.46 10.43 17.28
C GLY A 88 -1.93 11.86 17.01
N THR A 89 -1.21 12.81 17.59
CA THR A 89 -1.50 14.24 17.42
C THR A 89 -1.11 14.68 16.02
N GLY A 90 -1.99 15.43 15.34
CA GLY A 90 -1.74 15.88 13.96
C GLY A 90 -2.17 14.90 12.87
N THR A 91 -2.77 13.77 13.26
CA THR A 91 -3.41 12.82 12.33
C THR A 91 -4.85 13.24 12.02
N THR A 92 -5.26 13.10 10.76
CA THR A 92 -6.64 13.30 10.29
C THR A 92 -7.07 12.07 9.50
N THR A 93 -8.29 11.59 9.77
CA THR A 93 -8.92 10.52 9.00
C THR A 93 -10.25 10.98 8.45
N GLY A 94 -10.63 10.42 7.30
CA GLY A 94 -11.94 10.65 6.69
C GLY A 94 -12.46 9.34 6.11
N ALA A 95 -13.71 9.01 6.40
CA ALA A 95 -14.33 7.79 5.92
C ALA A 95 -15.63 8.10 5.17
N HIS A 96 -15.85 7.40 4.07
CA HIS A 96 -17.07 7.47 3.28
C HIS A 96 -17.50 6.05 2.90
N ASN A 97 -18.69 5.66 3.36
CA ASN A 97 -19.26 4.35 3.13
C ASN A 97 -20.45 4.47 2.18
N VAL A 98 -20.40 3.72 1.08
CA VAL A 98 -21.52 3.57 0.15
C VAL A 98 -21.80 2.08 -0.04
N THR A 99 -22.96 1.76 -0.61
CA THR A 99 -23.33 0.37 -0.85
C THR A 99 -22.27 -0.33 -1.72
N GLY A 100 -21.53 -1.26 -1.11
CA GLY A 100 -20.52 -2.09 -1.78
C GLY A 100 -19.15 -1.44 -1.93
N SER A 101 -18.91 -0.27 -1.34
CA SER A 101 -17.58 0.36 -1.30
C SER A 101 -17.36 1.16 -0.01
N TYR A 102 -16.16 1.05 0.54
CA TYR A 102 -15.71 1.81 1.70
C TYR A 102 -14.43 2.55 1.36
N VAL A 103 -14.47 3.87 1.44
CA VAL A 103 -13.30 4.73 1.25
C VAL A 103 -12.83 5.24 2.60
N LEU A 104 -11.56 5.05 2.90
CA LEU A 104 -10.90 5.55 4.10
C LEU A 104 -9.63 6.28 3.70
N GLY A 105 -9.49 7.52 4.14
CA GLY A 105 -8.30 8.34 3.98
C GLY A 105 -7.64 8.63 5.32
N PHE A 106 -6.32 8.75 5.28
CA PHE A 106 -5.46 9.19 6.36
C PHE A 106 -4.46 10.21 5.84
N THR A 107 -4.21 11.25 6.63
CA THR A 107 -3.10 12.17 6.45
C THR A 107 -2.56 12.58 7.81
N GLU A 108 -1.26 12.80 7.89
CA GLU A 108 -0.62 13.40 9.05
C GLU A 108 0.06 14.71 8.65
N ILE A 109 -0.08 15.74 9.48
CA ILE A 109 0.51 17.07 9.24
C ILE A 109 1.60 17.31 10.28
N GLY A 110 2.82 17.61 9.81
CA GLY A 110 3.93 18.03 10.66
C GLY A 110 4.78 16.89 11.24
N SER A 111 4.54 15.65 10.83
CA SER A 111 5.37 14.49 11.15
C SER A 111 6.34 14.16 10.01
N ASN A 112 7.33 13.32 10.31
CA ASN A 112 8.15 12.71 9.27
C ASN A 112 7.37 11.56 8.59
N PRO A 113 7.49 11.40 7.26
CA PRO A 113 6.90 10.26 6.56
C PRO A 113 7.36 8.91 7.12
N VAL A 114 6.45 7.94 7.13
CA VAL A 114 6.74 6.59 7.61
C VAL A 114 7.57 5.83 6.56
N THR A 115 8.70 5.28 7.01
CA THR A 115 9.53 4.36 6.22
C THR A 115 9.82 3.12 7.04
N THR A 116 9.47 1.94 6.52
CA THR A 116 9.71 0.66 7.20
C THR A 116 9.74 -0.48 6.18
N THR A 117 10.64 -1.44 6.40
CA THR A 117 10.68 -2.70 5.63
C THR A 117 9.88 -3.82 6.31
N ALA A 118 9.27 -3.55 7.47
CA ALA A 118 8.43 -4.51 8.18
C ALA A 118 6.97 -4.37 7.75
N SER A 119 6.28 -5.51 7.67
CA SER A 119 4.84 -5.54 7.41
C SER A 119 4.09 -4.72 8.44
N THR A 120 3.23 -3.83 7.94
CA THR A 120 2.58 -2.78 8.73
C THR A 120 1.09 -2.80 8.44
N THR A 121 0.27 -2.96 9.49
CA THR A 121 -1.18 -2.77 9.38
C THR A 121 -1.49 -1.29 9.19
N LEU A 122 -2.14 -0.93 8.08
CA LEU A 122 -2.66 0.41 7.85
C LEU A 122 -3.95 0.64 8.64
N VAL A 123 -4.85 -0.35 8.57
CA VAL A 123 -6.17 -0.32 9.20
C VAL A 123 -6.71 -1.73 9.38
N THR A 124 -7.45 -1.94 10.46
CA THR A 124 -8.30 -3.10 10.69
C THR A 124 -9.76 -2.71 10.48
N PHE A 125 -10.45 -3.34 9.52
CA PHE A 125 -11.89 -3.19 9.35
C PHE A 125 -12.63 -4.24 10.16
N THR A 126 -13.76 -3.86 10.75
CA THR A 126 -14.73 -4.76 11.37
C THR A 126 -15.96 -4.87 10.49
N TRP A 127 -16.36 -6.09 10.19
CA TRP A 127 -17.48 -6.43 9.31
C TRP A 127 -18.51 -7.26 10.06
N LYS A 128 -19.74 -7.25 9.56
CA LYS A 128 -20.82 -8.11 10.04
C LYS A 128 -21.47 -8.86 8.88
N THR A 129 -21.68 -10.16 9.04
CA THR A 129 -22.39 -10.98 8.05
C THR A 129 -23.88 -10.66 8.03
N LEU A 130 -24.45 -10.56 6.83
CA LEU A 130 -25.88 -10.28 6.61
C LEU A 130 -26.69 -11.54 6.29
N VAL A 131 -26.01 -12.62 5.90
CA VAL A 131 -26.59 -13.91 5.54
C VAL A 131 -25.84 -15.05 6.23
N TYR A 132 -26.47 -16.23 6.27
CA TYR A 132 -25.81 -17.46 6.71
C TYR A 132 -24.78 -17.88 5.64
N HIS A 133 -23.55 -18.19 6.06
CA HIS A 133 -22.42 -18.48 5.17
C HIS A 133 -22.18 -17.39 4.12
N ALA A 134 -22.01 -16.16 4.59
CA ALA A 134 -21.69 -15.02 3.73
C ALA A 134 -20.42 -15.27 2.89
N SER A 135 -20.45 -14.84 1.64
CA SER A 135 -19.31 -14.93 0.71
C SER A 135 -19.03 -13.58 0.06
N THR A 136 -17.85 -13.01 0.29
CA THR A 136 -17.45 -11.71 -0.27
C THR A 136 -16.00 -11.72 -0.69
N LEU A 137 -15.71 -11.07 -1.83
CA LEU A 137 -14.36 -10.68 -2.24
C LEU A 137 -14.14 -9.25 -1.77
N PHE A 138 -12.99 -8.97 -1.15
CA PHE A 138 -12.56 -7.63 -0.81
C PHE A 138 -11.50 -7.20 -1.81
N HIS A 139 -11.81 -6.19 -2.62
CA HIS A 139 -10.92 -5.72 -3.67
C HIS A 139 -10.47 -4.29 -3.40
N LEU A 140 -9.16 -4.04 -3.48
CA LEU A 140 -8.56 -2.71 -3.38
C LEU A 140 -8.56 -2.04 -4.76
N VAL A 141 -9.43 -1.05 -4.94
CA VAL A 141 -9.59 -0.37 -6.23
C VAL A 141 -8.35 0.48 -6.54
N THR A 142 -7.60 0.20 -7.60
CA THR A 142 -6.36 0.93 -7.95
C THR A 142 -6.52 1.97 -9.07
N SER A 143 -7.73 2.16 -9.59
CA SER A 143 -8.03 3.10 -10.68
C SER A 143 -9.22 4.03 -10.36
N GLY A 144 -9.32 5.14 -11.09
CA GLY A 144 -10.38 6.14 -10.89
C GLY A 144 -10.05 7.24 -9.87
N SER A 145 -11.06 8.06 -9.56
CA SER A 145 -10.94 9.26 -8.71
C SER A 145 -10.84 8.94 -7.22
N GLN A 146 -11.41 7.82 -6.77
CA GLN A 146 -11.35 7.35 -5.39
C GLN A 146 -10.50 6.07 -5.30
N ARG A 147 -9.32 6.05 -5.95
CA ARG A 147 -8.45 4.86 -5.92
C ARG A 147 -7.71 4.74 -4.60
N THR A 148 -7.33 3.53 -4.28
CA THR A 148 -6.32 3.17 -3.28
C THR A 148 -4.97 3.74 -3.72
N ALA A 149 -4.29 4.45 -2.83
CA ALA A 149 -3.01 5.09 -3.08
C ALA A 149 -2.23 5.34 -1.79
N LEU A 150 -0.90 5.23 -1.87
CA LEU A 150 0.04 5.79 -0.90
C LEU A 150 0.60 7.10 -1.46
N LEU A 151 0.81 8.08 -0.59
CA LEU A 151 1.28 9.42 -0.95
C LEU A 151 2.55 9.75 -0.16
N ASP A 152 3.56 10.29 -0.85
CA ASP A 152 4.75 10.82 -0.20
C ASP A 152 4.51 12.21 0.42
N GLN A 153 5.54 12.78 1.05
CA GLN A 153 5.48 14.11 1.66
C GLN A 153 5.15 15.23 0.67
N SER A 154 5.48 15.05 -0.61
CA SER A 154 5.16 15.98 -1.70
C SER A 154 3.80 15.67 -2.35
N LEU A 155 3.03 14.76 -1.76
CA LEU A 155 1.74 14.26 -2.24
C LEU A 155 1.83 13.58 -3.61
N ASN A 156 3.01 13.07 -3.99
CA ASN A 156 3.13 12.22 -5.17
C ASN A 156 2.59 10.83 -4.83
N VAL A 157 1.88 10.26 -5.80
CA VAL A 157 1.36 8.89 -5.69
C VAL A 157 2.50 7.90 -5.86
N GLN A 158 2.66 7.02 -4.88
CA GLN A 158 3.64 5.95 -4.90
C GLN A 158 3.12 4.74 -5.68
N SER A 159 4.03 3.97 -6.28
CA SER A 159 3.69 2.71 -6.93
C SER A 159 3.23 1.68 -5.91
N ILE A 160 2.07 1.07 -6.16
CA ILE A 160 1.54 -0.02 -5.33
C ILE A 160 1.11 -1.22 -6.18
N THR A 161 1.18 -2.40 -5.58
CA THR A 161 0.43 -3.57 -6.02
C THR A 161 -0.59 -3.92 -4.95
N THR A 162 -1.62 -4.70 -5.31
CA THR A 162 -2.66 -5.09 -4.37
C THR A 162 -2.87 -6.60 -4.39
N THR A 163 -3.15 -7.15 -3.21
CA THR A 163 -3.62 -8.53 -3.04
C THR A 163 -5.02 -8.49 -2.44
N ASP A 164 -5.99 -8.99 -3.19
CA ASP A 164 -7.38 -9.03 -2.74
C ASP A 164 -7.58 -10.02 -1.59
N GLY A 165 -8.59 -9.74 -0.76
CA GLY A 165 -9.00 -10.62 0.32
C GLY A 165 -10.27 -11.37 -0.02
N VAL A 166 -10.54 -12.44 0.73
CA VAL A 166 -11.76 -13.21 0.57
C VAL A 166 -12.31 -13.63 1.92
N TYR A 167 -13.63 -13.66 2.05
CA TYR A 167 -14.31 -14.28 3.18
C TYR A 167 -15.40 -15.18 2.62
N THR A 168 -15.32 -16.48 2.90
CA THR A 168 -16.28 -17.46 2.38
C THR A 168 -16.21 -18.75 3.20
N CYS A 169 -17.29 -19.54 3.18
CA CYS A 169 -17.31 -20.88 3.80
C CYS A 169 -16.60 -21.93 2.94
N ASN A 170 -16.42 -21.69 1.64
CA ASN A 170 -15.64 -22.59 0.78
C ASN A 170 -14.15 -22.52 1.15
N LEU A 171 -13.44 -23.64 1.02
CA LEU A 171 -11.99 -23.65 1.15
C LEU A 171 -11.35 -22.93 -0.05
N GLY A 172 -10.32 -22.13 0.21
CA GLY A 172 -9.55 -21.46 -0.83
C GLY A 172 -8.78 -22.46 -1.72
N PRO A 173 -8.30 -22.03 -2.89
CA PRO A 173 -7.49 -22.89 -3.76
C PRO A 173 -6.19 -23.29 -3.05
N GLY A 174 -6.16 -24.50 -2.47
CA GLY A 174 -4.99 -25.04 -1.76
C GLY A 174 -5.24 -25.60 -0.36
N ARG A 175 -6.50 -25.73 0.08
CA ARG A 175 -6.89 -26.45 1.30
C ARG A 175 -7.98 -27.47 1.06
#